data_AF-A0A6S7K791-F1
#
_entry.id   AF-A0A6S7K791-F1
#
_cell.length_a   1.000
_cell.length_b   1.000
_cell.length_c   1.000
_cell.angle_alpha   90.00
_cell.angle_beta   90.00
_cell.angle_gamma   90.00
#
_symmetry.space_group_name_H-M   'P 1'
#
loop_
_entity.id
_entity.type
_entity.pdbx_description
1 polymer ?
#
loop_
_entity_poly.entity_id
_entity_poly.type
_entity_poly.pdbx_seq_one_letter_code
_entity_poly.pdbx_strand_id
1 'polypeptide(L)'
;MKLFGKQFLMVVIEFVAIQQFALIASKPDYEKASALVKKASEQSGNIDYASFCKTTGAGASKLGCQIKEMADVGLLVCLTSDVCDIQLGGELHSLNQIREAKLNVLDYHKQIIPGLKCGAKRSTDVKCSGYLVQWVPTDRGMMQTIRSAVVKDTISNLVDLVREFQPGQETRLKTADDLEKIRKFMKPCGSGYNRICDLQGFFMKTGGFVIADPEGVEFNTPLTGTCYDKDRYPTTQKVINGLTHLIAGITKK
;
A
#
# COMPACT_ATOMS: atom_id res chain seq x y z
N MET A 1 -1.60 79.74 8.29
CA MET A 1 -2.93 79.11 8.17
C MET A 1 -2.88 78.13 7.00
N LYS A 2 -3.04 76.82 7.27
CA LYS A 2 -3.52 75.71 6.39
C LYS A 2 -3.25 75.84 4.86
N LEU A 3 -2.61 74.89 4.15
CA LEU A 3 -2.88 73.45 4.11
C LEU A 3 -1.69 72.64 3.57
N PHE A 4 -1.56 71.44 4.13
CA PHE A 4 -0.76 70.30 3.71
C PHE A 4 -1.19 69.76 2.34
N GLY A 5 -0.23 69.33 1.52
CA GLY A 5 -0.44 68.45 0.37
C GLY A 5 0.59 67.33 0.38
N LYS A 6 0.35 66.29 1.20
CA LYS A 6 1.15 65.07 1.25
C LYS A 6 0.93 64.26 -0.04
N GLN A 7 1.98 64.07 -0.82
CA GLN A 7 2.04 63.03 -1.86
C GLN A 7 1.93 61.67 -1.17
N PHE A 8 0.78 61.01 -1.34
CA PHE A 8 0.62 59.62 -0.93
C PHE A 8 1.20 58.73 -2.04
N LEU A 9 2.32 58.10 -1.70
CA LEU A 9 2.91 56.98 -2.42
C LEU A 9 1.90 55.82 -2.42
N MET A 10 1.30 55.54 -3.56
CA MET A 10 0.36 54.44 -3.73
C MET A 10 1.18 53.16 -3.95
N VAL A 11 1.46 52.43 -2.85
CA VAL A 11 2.05 51.09 -2.92
C VAL A 11 0.93 50.13 -3.28
N VAL A 12 0.89 49.70 -4.54
CA VAL A 12 0.03 48.60 -5.00
C VAL A 12 0.70 47.31 -4.55
N ILE A 13 0.28 46.76 -3.42
CA ILE A 13 0.60 45.39 -3.02
C ILE A 13 -0.33 44.49 -3.83
N GLU A 14 0.15 43.98 -4.97
CA GLU A 14 -0.49 42.87 -5.64
C GLU A 14 -0.40 41.63 -4.74
N PHE A 15 -1.45 41.42 -3.94
CA PHE A 15 -1.69 40.12 -3.33
C PHE A 15 -2.01 39.13 -4.46
N VAL A 16 -0.98 38.52 -5.02
CA VAL A 16 -1.13 37.25 -5.75
C VAL A 16 -1.51 36.23 -4.69
N ALA A 17 -2.81 36.09 -4.44
CA ALA A 17 -3.37 34.98 -3.71
C ALA A 17 -3.10 33.72 -4.54
N ILE A 18 -1.96 33.08 -4.28
CA ILE A 18 -1.72 31.71 -4.70
C ILE A 18 -2.79 30.88 -4.00
N GLN A 19 -3.89 30.61 -4.70
CA GLN A 19 -4.83 29.57 -4.31
C GLN A 19 -4.06 28.25 -4.40
N GLN A 20 -3.36 27.90 -3.32
CA GLN A 20 -2.96 26.53 -3.07
C GLN A 20 -4.26 25.75 -2.92
N PHE A 21 -4.75 25.16 -4.00
CA PHE A 21 -5.66 24.05 -3.92
C PHE A 21 -4.91 22.92 -3.24
N ALA A 22 -4.88 22.95 -1.91
CA ALA A 22 -4.71 21.76 -1.13
C ALA A 22 -5.92 20.89 -1.45
N LEU A 23 -5.79 20.05 -2.48
CA LEU A 23 -6.55 18.81 -2.57
C LEU A 23 -6.16 18.01 -1.33
N ILE A 24 -6.81 18.32 -0.21
CA ILE A 24 -6.88 17.42 0.93
C ILE A 24 -7.58 16.20 0.34
N ALA A 25 -6.80 15.18 -0.04
CA ALA A 25 -7.37 13.90 -0.42
C ALA A 25 -8.21 13.45 0.78
N SER A 26 -9.53 13.57 0.66
CA SER A 26 -10.45 13.04 1.65
C SER A 26 -10.15 11.55 1.79
N LYS A 27 -10.13 11.06 3.04
CA LYS A 27 -9.98 9.62 3.26
C LYS A 27 -11.06 8.87 2.46
N PRO A 28 -10.74 7.69 1.90
CA PRO A 28 -11.72 6.92 1.17
C PRO A 28 -12.94 6.61 2.07
N ASP A 29 -14.14 6.76 1.53
CA ASP A 29 -15.39 6.47 2.23
C ASP A 29 -15.70 4.97 2.12
N TYR A 30 -15.11 4.20 3.03
CA TYR A 30 -15.25 2.74 3.06
C TYR A 30 -16.67 2.27 3.38
N GLU A 31 -17.46 3.05 4.11
CA GLU A 31 -18.86 2.69 4.44
C GLU A 31 -19.72 2.73 3.18
N LYS A 32 -19.58 3.80 2.39
CA LYS A 32 -20.26 3.92 1.10
C LYS A 32 -19.79 2.82 0.13
N ALA A 33 -18.49 2.55 0.08
CA ALA A 33 -17.96 1.47 -0.76
C ALA A 33 -18.48 0.09 -0.35
N SER A 34 -18.55 -0.18 0.97
CA SER A 34 -19.09 -1.42 1.53
C SER A 34 -20.57 -1.60 1.15
N ALA A 35 -21.37 -0.54 1.23
CA ALA A 35 -22.76 -0.55 0.80
C ALA A 35 -22.92 -0.86 -0.70
N LEU A 36 -22.04 -0.31 -1.56
CA LEU A 36 -22.03 -0.61 -3.00
C LEU A 36 -21.70 -2.07 -3.28
N VAL A 37 -20.66 -2.61 -2.63
CA VAL A 37 -20.26 -4.02 -2.77
C VAL A 37 -21.38 -4.94 -2.29
N LYS A 38 -21.98 -4.67 -1.13
CA LYS A 38 -23.10 -5.44 -0.59
C LYS A 38 -24.28 -5.47 -1.57
N LYS A 39 -24.71 -4.30 -2.04
CA LYS A 39 -25.80 -4.18 -3.02
C LYS A 39 -25.53 -4.98 -4.30
N ALA A 40 -24.28 -4.96 -4.78
CA ALA A 40 -23.88 -5.73 -5.96
C ALA A 40 -23.84 -7.25 -5.68
N SER A 41 -23.39 -7.67 -4.49
CA SER A 41 -23.31 -9.08 -4.11
C SER A 41 -24.67 -9.76 -3.92
N GLU A 42 -25.71 -8.99 -3.59
CA GLU A 42 -27.09 -9.48 -3.40
C GLU A 42 -27.83 -9.73 -4.74
N GLN A 43 -27.28 -9.28 -5.87
CA GLN A 43 -27.89 -9.47 -7.19
C GLN A 43 -27.74 -10.92 -7.70
N SER A 44 -28.70 -11.37 -8.52
CA SER A 44 -28.60 -12.67 -9.20
C SER A 44 -27.32 -12.70 -10.06
N GLY A 45 -26.44 -13.66 -9.79
CA GLY A 45 -25.12 -13.72 -10.40
C GLY A 45 -23.97 -13.26 -9.49
N ASN A 46 -24.25 -12.54 -8.39
CA ASN A 46 -23.28 -11.81 -7.56
C ASN A 46 -22.61 -10.68 -8.38
N ILE A 47 -21.50 -10.12 -7.92
CA ILE A 47 -20.79 -9.01 -8.57
C ILE A 47 -20.31 -9.41 -9.97
N ASP A 48 -20.81 -8.73 -11.00
CA ASP A 48 -20.18 -8.72 -12.32
C ASP A 48 -19.01 -7.75 -12.33
N TYR A 49 -17.80 -8.27 -12.07
CA TYR A 49 -16.59 -7.46 -11.98
C TYR A 49 -16.27 -6.69 -13.27
N ALA A 50 -16.72 -7.14 -14.44
CA ALA A 50 -16.47 -6.42 -15.69
C ALA A 50 -17.24 -5.09 -15.74
N SER A 51 -18.46 -5.06 -15.20
CA SER A 51 -19.28 -3.84 -15.12
C SER A 51 -19.05 -3.05 -13.83
N PHE A 52 -18.75 -3.73 -12.73
CA PHE A 52 -18.54 -3.12 -11.42
C PHE A 52 -17.17 -2.42 -11.29
N CYS A 53 -16.11 -3.02 -11.85
CA CYS A 53 -14.77 -2.48 -11.75
C CYS A 53 -14.51 -1.44 -12.86
N LYS A 54 -13.76 -0.38 -12.54
CA LYS A 54 -13.13 0.50 -13.54
C LYS A 54 -11.91 -0.16 -14.16
N THR A 55 -11.09 -0.78 -13.31
CA THR A 55 -9.93 -1.58 -13.71
C THR A 55 -9.82 -2.78 -12.79
N THR A 56 -9.34 -3.89 -13.33
CA THR A 56 -9.02 -5.10 -12.56
C THR A 56 -7.52 -5.34 -12.56
N GLY A 57 -6.96 -5.66 -11.39
CA GLY A 57 -5.67 -6.30 -11.25
C GLY A 57 -5.87 -7.75 -10.84
N ALA A 58 -4.99 -8.66 -11.26
CA ALA A 58 -5.03 -10.05 -10.82
C ALA A 58 -3.66 -10.44 -10.24
N GLY A 59 -3.67 -10.93 -9.01
CA GLY A 59 -2.56 -11.67 -8.41
C GLY A 59 -2.82 -13.17 -8.52
N ALA A 60 -1.89 -13.98 -8.00
CA ALA A 60 -2.02 -15.44 -8.03
C ALA A 60 -3.23 -15.96 -7.23
N SER A 61 -3.57 -15.30 -6.12
CA SER A 61 -4.61 -15.71 -5.18
C SER A 61 -5.70 -14.66 -4.96
N LYS A 62 -5.61 -13.49 -5.61
CA LYS A 62 -6.55 -12.38 -5.41
C LYS A 62 -6.90 -11.65 -6.70
N LEU A 63 -8.15 -11.24 -6.81
CA LEU A 63 -8.62 -10.24 -7.76
C LEU A 63 -8.64 -8.88 -7.06
N GLY A 64 -7.97 -7.87 -7.63
CA GLY A 64 -8.13 -6.48 -7.25
C GLY A 64 -9.10 -5.78 -8.20
N CYS A 65 -10.10 -5.12 -7.65
CA CYS A 65 -11.13 -4.40 -8.40
C CYS A 65 -11.17 -2.94 -7.97
N GLN A 66 -10.78 -2.01 -8.83
CA GLN A 66 -11.03 -0.59 -8.58
C GLN A 66 -12.53 -0.32 -8.75
N ILE A 67 -13.22 0.11 -7.70
CA ILE A 67 -14.67 0.34 -7.76
C ILE A 67 -14.95 1.52 -8.70
N LYS A 68 -15.81 1.32 -9.72
CA LYS A 68 -16.05 2.35 -10.74
C LYS A 68 -16.63 3.65 -10.18
N GLU A 69 -17.54 3.53 -9.22
CA GLU A 69 -18.18 4.67 -8.55
C GLU A 69 -17.30 5.31 -7.46
N MET A 70 -16.17 4.68 -7.09
CA MET A 70 -15.26 5.12 -6.02
C MET A 70 -13.80 4.85 -6.41
N ALA A 71 -13.23 5.75 -7.21
CA ALA A 71 -11.93 5.54 -7.87
C ALA A 71 -10.73 5.39 -6.91
N ASP A 72 -10.88 5.80 -5.66
CA ASP A 72 -9.92 5.75 -4.57
C ASP A 72 -10.09 4.50 -3.67
N VAL A 73 -11.08 3.65 -3.95
CA VAL A 73 -11.31 2.37 -3.23
C VAL A 73 -11.13 1.18 -4.17
N GLY A 74 -10.38 0.19 -3.70
CA GLY A 74 -10.26 -1.13 -4.29
C GLY A 74 -10.99 -2.17 -3.45
N LEU A 75 -11.63 -3.13 -4.09
CA LEU A 75 -12.08 -4.38 -3.50
C LEU A 75 -11.06 -5.47 -3.83
N LEU A 76 -10.41 -6.03 -2.81
CA LEU A 76 -9.57 -7.22 -2.96
C LEU A 76 -10.39 -8.46 -2.64
N VAL A 77 -10.51 -9.39 -3.58
CA VAL A 77 -11.28 -10.62 -3.45
C VAL A 77 -10.32 -11.80 -3.50
N CYS A 78 -10.32 -12.59 -2.44
CA CYS A 78 -9.57 -13.83 -2.39
C CYS A 78 -10.20 -14.89 -3.33
N LEU A 79 -9.37 -15.61 -4.07
CA LEU A 79 -9.79 -16.55 -5.11
C LEU A 79 -9.85 -18.02 -4.65
N THR A 80 -9.50 -18.31 -3.38
CA THR A 80 -9.37 -19.66 -2.83
C THR A 80 -10.38 -19.94 -1.71
N SER A 81 -11.57 -20.43 -2.05
CA SER A 81 -12.76 -20.47 -1.17
C SER A 81 -12.53 -20.94 0.26
N ASP A 82 -11.79 -22.02 0.45
CA ASP A 82 -11.84 -22.77 1.72
C ASP A 82 -10.98 -22.15 2.82
N VAL A 83 -10.15 -21.15 2.47
CA VAL A 83 -9.20 -20.51 3.39
C VAL A 83 -9.22 -18.98 3.32
N CYS A 84 -10.12 -18.38 2.52
CA CYS A 84 -10.14 -16.94 2.31
C CYS A 84 -10.33 -16.14 3.60
N ASP A 85 -11.27 -16.51 4.47
CA ASP A 85 -11.51 -15.75 5.72
C ASP A 85 -10.30 -15.79 6.66
N ILE A 86 -9.64 -16.95 6.74
CA ILE A 86 -8.46 -17.13 7.58
C ILE A 86 -7.28 -16.33 7.01
N GLN A 87 -7.05 -16.40 5.70
CA GLN A 87 -5.96 -15.66 5.03
C GLN A 87 -6.17 -14.15 5.13
N LEU A 88 -7.37 -13.66 4.78
CA LEU A 88 -7.70 -12.24 4.89
C LEU A 88 -7.67 -11.76 6.34
N GLY A 89 -8.12 -12.59 7.28
CA GLY A 89 -8.02 -12.31 8.71
C GLY A 89 -6.56 -12.14 9.17
N GLY A 90 -5.67 -13.03 8.73
CA GLY A 90 -4.23 -12.95 9.01
C GLY A 90 -3.56 -11.71 8.39
N GLU A 91 -3.92 -11.35 7.17
CA GLU A 91 -3.43 -10.14 6.50
C GLU A 91 -3.89 -8.86 7.21
N LEU A 92 -5.18 -8.77 7.53
CA LEU A 92 -5.74 -7.63 8.26
C LEU A 92 -5.16 -7.51 9.68
N HIS A 93 -4.92 -8.64 10.34
CA HIS A 93 -4.21 -8.69 11.62
C HIS A 93 -2.78 -8.14 11.48
N SER A 94 -2.04 -8.61 10.47
CA SER A 94 -0.67 -8.17 10.18
C SER A 94 -0.61 -6.68 9.86
N LEU A 95 -1.52 -6.18 9.03
CA LEU A 95 -1.64 -4.75 8.73
C LEU A 95 -1.92 -3.91 9.99
N ASN A 96 -2.74 -4.42 10.93
CA ASN A 96 -2.99 -3.74 12.20
C ASN A 96 -1.72 -3.70 13.07
N GLN A 97 -0.99 -4.81 13.20
CA GLN A 97 0.26 -4.87 13.99
C GLN A 97 1.33 -3.89 13.43
N ILE A 98 1.47 -3.85 12.10
CA ILE A 98 2.41 -2.94 11.43
C ILE A 98 1.98 -1.47 11.65
N ARG A 99 0.68 -1.18 11.59
CA ARG A 99 0.14 0.16 11.87
C ARG A 99 0.37 0.58 13.33
N GLU A 100 0.18 -0.32 14.29
CA GLU A 100 0.46 -0.09 15.72
C GLU A 100 1.94 0.20 15.97
N ALA A 101 2.84 -0.41 15.19
CA ALA A 101 4.26 -0.10 15.15
C ALA A 101 4.61 1.25 14.49
N LYS A 102 3.60 2.06 14.11
CA LYS A 102 3.72 3.38 13.47
C LYS A 102 4.46 3.35 12.12
N LEU A 103 4.39 2.20 11.43
CA LEU A 103 4.87 2.09 10.05
C LEU A 103 3.79 2.57 9.08
N ASN A 104 4.22 3.01 7.90
CA ASN A 104 3.32 3.50 6.87
C ASN A 104 2.66 2.32 6.14
N VAL A 105 1.34 2.21 6.26
CA VAL A 105 0.53 1.11 5.74
C VAL A 105 -0.56 1.66 4.87
N LEU A 106 -0.84 0.98 3.75
CA LEU A 106 -1.93 1.32 2.84
C LEU A 106 -3.22 1.38 3.64
N ASP A 107 -4.06 2.38 3.38
CA ASP A 107 -5.31 2.47 4.11
C ASP A 107 -6.26 1.32 3.72
N TYR A 108 -7.06 0.83 4.67
CA TYR A 108 -7.95 -0.30 4.46
C TYR A 108 -9.10 -0.31 5.45
N HIS A 109 -10.20 -0.92 5.03
CA HIS A 109 -11.33 -1.22 5.87
C HIS A 109 -11.12 -2.55 6.59
N LYS A 110 -11.28 -2.56 7.91
CA LYS A 110 -10.99 -3.74 8.75
C LYS A 110 -12.00 -4.88 8.59
N GLN A 111 -13.14 -4.62 7.95
CA GLN A 111 -14.21 -5.61 7.82
C GLN A 111 -13.99 -6.50 6.60
N ILE A 112 -14.06 -7.81 6.82
CA ILE A 112 -14.15 -8.81 5.75
C ILE A 112 -15.60 -8.84 5.24
N ILE A 113 -15.74 -8.86 3.92
CA ILE A 113 -17.01 -8.97 3.19
C ILE A 113 -17.13 -10.41 2.70
N PRO A 114 -17.96 -11.26 3.35
CA PRO A 114 -18.14 -12.65 2.95
C PRO A 114 -19.14 -12.79 1.81
N GLY A 115 -19.22 -13.99 1.23
CA GLY A 115 -20.28 -14.36 0.28
C GLY A 115 -20.13 -13.74 -1.11
N LEU A 116 -18.94 -13.26 -1.45
CA LEU A 116 -18.59 -12.83 -2.80
C LEU A 116 -18.38 -14.05 -3.70
N LYS A 117 -18.47 -13.88 -5.02
CA LYS A 117 -18.01 -14.88 -5.99
C LYS A 117 -16.61 -14.54 -6.48
N CYS A 118 -15.78 -15.56 -6.71
CA CYS A 118 -14.36 -15.45 -7.09
C CYS A 118 -14.12 -14.98 -8.53
N GLY A 119 -15.02 -14.20 -9.14
CA GLY A 119 -14.78 -13.54 -10.43
C GLY A 119 -14.61 -14.45 -11.66
N ALA A 120 -14.91 -15.75 -11.57
CA ALA A 120 -14.91 -16.65 -12.73
C ALA A 120 -16.32 -17.14 -13.06
N LYS A 121 -16.73 -16.97 -14.32
CA LYS A 121 -18.00 -17.46 -14.93
C LYS A 121 -18.24 -18.98 -14.80
N ARG A 122 -17.31 -19.77 -14.24
CA ARG A 122 -17.33 -21.25 -14.27
C ARG A 122 -17.56 -21.93 -12.93
N SER A 123 -17.72 -21.19 -11.84
CA SER A 123 -18.23 -21.79 -10.61
C SER A 123 -19.12 -20.81 -9.87
N THR A 124 -20.42 -21.05 -9.92
CA THR A 124 -21.43 -20.25 -9.22
C THR A 124 -21.42 -20.45 -7.71
N ASP A 125 -20.67 -21.44 -7.21
CA ASP A 125 -20.84 -21.97 -5.86
C ASP A 125 -19.60 -21.78 -4.96
N VAL A 126 -18.51 -21.24 -5.50
CA VAL A 126 -17.30 -20.92 -4.74
C VAL A 126 -17.57 -19.61 -3.98
N LYS A 127 -17.81 -19.74 -2.67
CA LYS A 127 -17.94 -18.62 -1.74
C LYS A 127 -16.56 -18.05 -1.46
N CYS A 128 -16.44 -16.74 -1.63
CA CYS A 128 -15.20 -16.00 -1.50
C CYS A 128 -15.43 -14.84 -0.56
N SER A 129 -14.33 -14.27 -0.11
CA SER A 129 -14.35 -13.12 0.77
C SER A 129 -13.43 -12.06 0.23
N GLY A 130 -13.71 -10.83 0.59
CA GLY A 130 -12.89 -9.70 0.22
C GLY A 130 -12.83 -8.64 1.31
N TYR A 131 -12.01 -7.63 1.08
CA TYR A 131 -11.94 -6.45 1.93
C TYR A 131 -11.64 -5.22 1.08
N LEU A 132 -11.93 -4.05 1.63
CA LEU A 132 -11.72 -2.79 0.95
C LEU A 132 -10.36 -2.19 1.32
N VAL A 133 -9.66 -1.68 0.31
CA VAL A 133 -8.35 -1.03 0.45
C VAL A 133 -8.35 0.28 -0.32
N GLN A 134 -7.45 1.18 0.04
CA GLN A 134 -7.14 2.32 -0.80
C GLN A 134 -6.64 1.84 -2.16
N TRP A 135 -7.23 2.36 -3.24
CA TRP A 135 -6.70 2.13 -4.59
C TRP A 135 -5.57 3.10 -4.91
N VAL A 136 -4.43 2.57 -5.33
CA VAL A 136 -3.27 3.34 -5.79
C VAL A 136 -3.13 3.20 -7.31
N PRO A 137 -3.53 4.22 -8.08
CA PRO A 137 -3.28 4.29 -9.52
C PRO A 137 -1.80 4.17 -9.87
N THR A 138 -1.50 3.55 -11.01
CA THR A 138 -0.13 3.27 -11.48
C THR A 138 0.69 4.54 -11.79
N ASP A 139 0.02 5.65 -12.09
CA ASP A 139 0.64 6.96 -12.25
C ASP A 139 1.00 7.63 -10.91
N ARG A 140 0.47 7.12 -9.79
CA ARG A 140 0.73 7.62 -8.42
C ARG A 140 1.60 6.69 -7.58
N GLY A 141 1.59 5.38 -7.85
CA GLY A 141 2.42 4.44 -7.11
C GLY A 141 2.79 3.19 -7.92
N MET A 142 3.94 2.62 -7.58
CA MET A 142 4.47 1.41 -8.19
C MET A 142 4.50 0.28 -7.14
N MET A 143 3.61 -0.70 -7.29
CA MET A 143 3.58 -1.90 -6.43
C MET A 143 4.82 -2.75 -6.69
N GLN A 144 5.51 -3.16 -5.63
CA GLN A 144 6.70 -3.99 -5.70
C GLN A 144 6.76 -4.97 -4.52
N THR A 145 7.38 -6.13 -4.75
CA THR A 145 7.62 -7.14 -3.73
C THR A 145 9.10 -7.13 -3.32
N ILE A 146 9.42 -6.41 -2.23
CA ILE A 146 10.80 -6.33 -1.72
C ILE A 146 11.29 -7.73 -1.34
N ARG A 147 10.44 -8.58 -0.75
CA ARG A 147 10.75 -10.00 -0.48
C ARG A 147 11.27 -10.70 -1.75
N SER A 148 10.53 -10.62 -2.87
CA SER A 148 10.94 -11.28 -4.10
C SER A 148 12.26 -10.74 -4.63
N ALA A 149 12.48 -9.42 -4.55
CA ALA A 149 13.74 -8.81 -4.98
C ALA A 149 14.93 -9.32 -4.13
N VAL A 150 14.74 -9.55 -2.82
CA VAL A 150 15.76 -10.16 -1.96
C VAL A 150 16.00 -11.63 -2.32
N VAL A 151 14.94 -12.41 -2.53
CA VAL A 151 15.05 -13.84 -2.88
C VAL A 151 15.78 -14.05 -4.20
N LYS A 152 15.47 -13.20 -5.20
CA LYS A 152 16.02 -13.27 -6.55
C LYS A 152 17.36 -12.54 -6.72
N ASP A 153 17.86 -11.92 -5.66
CA ASP A 153 19.07 -11.07 -5.68
C ASP A 153 19.00 -9.93 -6.72
N THR A 154 17.82 -9.30 -6.85
CA THR A 154 17.56 -8.22 -7.82
C THR A 154 17.30 -6.87 -7.13
N ILE A 155 17.89 -6.65 -5.95
CA ILE A 155 17.73 -5.37 -5.23
C ILE A 155 18.32 -4.21 -6.01
N SER A 156 19.42 -4.38 -6.74
CA SER A 156 19.98 -3.34 -7.62
C SER A 156 19.00 -2.92 -8.71
N ASN A 157 18.32 -3.87 -9.35
CA ASN A 157 17.31 -3.56 -10.35
C ASN A 157 16.13 -2.79 -9.72
N LEU A 158 15.74 -3.15 -8.49
CA LEU A 158 14.71 -2.42 -7.77
C LEU A 158 15.15 -0.99 -7.43
N VAL A 159 16.42 -0.77 -7.08
CA VAL A 159 16.99 0.58 -6.89
C VAL A 159 16.82 1.40 -8.17
N ASP A 160 17.21 0.85 -9.32
CA ASP A 160 17.12 1.56 -10.60
C ASP A 160 15.68 1.90 -10.96
N LEU A 161 14.76 0.94 -10.80
CA LEU A 161 13.32 1.17 -11.01
C LEU A 161 12.76 2.25 -10.10
N VAL A 162 13.14 2.28 -8.82
CA VAL A 162 12.69 3.31 -7.88
C VAL A 162 13.29 4.68 -8.25
N ARG A 163 14.55 4.75 -8.70
CA ARG A 163 15.17 6.01 -9.15
C ARG A 163 14.51 6.56 -10.41
N GLU A 164 14.15 5.69 -11.34
CA GLU A 164 13.41 6.06 -12.56
C GLU A 164 12.00 6.56 -12.21
N PHE A 165 11.27 5.85 -11.36
CA PHE A 165 9.91 6.21 -10.96
C PHE A 165 9.84 7.47 -10.08
N GLN A 166 10.85 7.67 -9.22
CA GLN A 166 10.99 8.81 -8.32
C GLN A 166 12.25 9.63 -8.67
N PRO A 167 12.23 10.46 -9.74
CA PRO A 167 13.41 11.17 -10.21
C PRO A 167 13.93 12.24 -9.23
N GLY A 168 13.07 12.75 -8.34
CA GLY A 168 13.43 13.74 -7.32
C GLY A 168 14.11 13.12 -6.10
N GLN A 169 15.26 13.69 -5.69
CA GLN A 169 15.99 13.23 -4.50
C GLN A 169 15.16 13.33 -3.21
N GLU A 170 14.36 14.39 -3.06
CA GLU A 170 13.50 14.58 -1.88
C GLU A 170 12.51 13.43 -1.69
N THR A 171 11.87 12.96 -2.77
CA THR A 171 10.94 11.82 -2.74
C THR A 171 11.65 10.53 -2.38
N ARG A 172 12.85 10.30 -2.93
CA ARG A 172 13.66 9.12 -2.59
C ARG A 172 14.11 9.13 -1.14
N LEU A 173 14.39 10.30 -0.55
CA LEU A 173 14.70 10.43 0.88
C LEU A 173 13.49 10.06 1.75
N LYS A 174 12.27 10.52 1.39
CA LYS A 174 11.04 10.09 2.11
C LYS A 174 10.83 8.58 2.04
N THR A 175 11.08 7.98 0.88
CA THR A 175 11.04 6.53 0.69
C THR A 175 12.08 5.83 1.56
N ALA A 176 13.31 6.31 1.55
CA ALA A 176 14.40 5.79 2.38
C ALA A 176 14.07 5.87 3.88
N ASP A 177 13.46 6.96 4.34
CA ASP A 177 13.03 7.13 5.73
C ASP A 177 11.98 6.10 6.14
N ASP A 178 10.99 5.83 5.29
CA ASP A 178 9.98 4.80 5.55
C ASP A 178 10.59 3.39 5.56
N LEU A 179 11.46 3.07 4.60
CA LEU A 179 12.19 1.79 4.58
C LEU A 179 13.11 1.63 5.81
N GLU A 180 13.72 2.71 6.29
CA GLU A 180 14.56 2.70 7.49
C GLU A 180 13.73 2.46 8.75
N LYS A 181 12.51 3.01 8.85
CA LYS A 181 11.58 2.68 9.95
C LYS A 181 11.23 1.20 9.94
N ILE A 182 10.96 0.61 8.77
CA ILE A 182 10.71 -0.83 8.61
C ILE A 182 11.94 -1.62 9.06
N ARG A 183 13.14 -1.26 8.60
CA ARG A 183 14.39 -1.91 9.01
C ARG A 183 14.61 -1.84 10.52
N LYS A 184 14.27 -0.70 11.15
CA LYS A 184 14.35 -0.52 12.62
C LYS A 184 13.31 -1.36 13.36
N PHE A 185 12.08 -1.47 12.86
CA PHE A 185 11.07 -2.38 13.41
C PHE A 185 11.57 -3.82 13.45
N MET A 186 12.36 -4.21 12.44
CA MET A 186 12.94 -5.54 12.30
C MET A 186 14.26 -5.73 13.04
N LYS A 187 14.70 -4.80 13.89
CA LYS A 187 15.88 -4.97 14.75
C LYS A 187 15.58 -5.91 15.94
N PRO A 188 16.61 -6.37 16.68
CA PRO A 188 16.39 -7.22 17.83
C PRO A 188 15.43 -6.61 18.86
N CYS A 189 14.45 -7.38 19.29
CA CYS A 189 13.56 -7.09 20.41
C CYS A 189 13.62 -8.31 21.35
N GLY A 190 14.26 -8.18 22.51
CA GLY A 190 14.54 -9.32 23.38
C GLY A 190 15.56 -10.29 22.75
N SER A 191 15.19 -11.57 22.62
CA SER A 191 16.07 -12.63 22.10
C SER A 191 16.06 -12.80 20.58
N GLY A 192 15.20 -12.10 19.85
CA GLY A 192 15.06 -12.28 18.40
C GLY A 192 14.64 -11.02 17.66
N TYR A 193 14.25 -11.16 16.40
CA TYR A 193 13.95 -10.08 15.46
C TYR A 193 12.48 -10.14 15.03
N ASN A 194 11.91 -8.97 14.73
CA ASN A 194 10.58 -8.92 14.11
C ASN A 194 10.69 -9.04 12.58
N ARG A 195 9.64 -9.57 11.95
CA ARG A 195 9.61 -9.87 10.52
C ARG A 195 8.29 -9.51 9.91
N ILE A 196 8.33 -8.81 8.79
CA ILE A 196 7.21 -8.74 7.84
C ILE A 196 7.50 -9.78 6.77
N CYS A 197 6.65 -10.80 6.67
CA CYS A 197 6.99 -12.02 5.95
C CYS A 197 6.95 -11.85 4.43
N ASP A 198 5.87 -11.28 3.91
CA ASP A 198 5.79 -10.81 2.52
C ASP A 198 5.89 -9.29 2.49
N LEU A 199 7.12 -8.77 2.66
CA LEU A 199 7.36 -7.33 2.57
C LEU A 199 7.15 -6.86 1.13
N GLN A 200 5.98 -6.28 0.88
CA GLN A 200 5.56 -5.68 -0.37
C GLN A 200 4.79 -4.38 -0.13
N GLY A 201 4.63 -3.58 -1.17
CA GLY A 201 3.99 -2.28 -1.04
C GLY A 201 4.22 -1.37 -2.23
N PHE A 202 3.75 -0.13 -2.10
CA PHE A 202 3.85 0.88 -3.14
C PHE A 202 5.00 1.84 -2.86
N PHE A 203 5.86 2.02 -3.86
CA PHE A 203 6.69 3.21 -3.96
C PHE A 203 5.84 4.34 -4.53
N MET A 204 5.61 5.41 -3.76
CA MET A 204 4.72 6.51 -4.17
C MET A 204 5.49 7.54 -5.01
N LYS A 205 4.93 7.99 -6.14
CA LYS A 205 5.62 8.88 -7.09
C LYS A 205 6.06 10.21 -6.47
N THR A 206 5.29 10.73 -5.53
CA THR A 206 5.56 11.98 -4.79
C THR A 206 5.56 11.78 -3.27
N GLY A 207 5.62 10.53 -2.79
CA GLY A 207 5.58 10.16 -1.38
C GLY A 207 6.70 9.21 -0.97
N GLY A 208 6.50 8.50 0.14
CA GLY A 208 7.42 7.47 0.63
C GLY A 208 7.06 6.05 0.17
N PHE A 209 7.38 5.07 1.02
CA PHE A 209 6.99 3.68 0.82
C PHE A 209 5.79 3.35 1.70
N VAL A 210 4.79 2.67 1.13
CA VAL A 210 3.56 2.29 1.82
C VAL A 210 3.44 0.77 1.78
N ILE A 211 3.46 0.12 2.95
CA ILE A 211 3.31 -1.35 3.04
C ILE A 211 1.89 -1.73 2.62
N ALA A 212 1.77 -2.76 1.80
CA ALA A 212 0.49 -3.34 1.41
C ALA A 212 0.57 -4.87 1.48
N ASP A 213 -0.55 -5.52 1.73
CA ASP A 213 -0.74 -6.96 1.58
C ASP A 213 0.31 -7.88 2.26
N PRO A 214 0.68 -7.67 3.54
CA PRO A 214 1.63 -8.54 4.23
C PRO A 214 0.99 -9.91 4.55
N GLU A 215 1.67 -11.00 4.19
CA GLU A 215 1.23 -12.37 4.48
C GLU A 215 1.39 -12.77 5.97
N GLY A 216 2.08 -11.95 6.77
CA GLY A 216 2.32 -12.23 8.19
C GLY A 216 3.29 -11.26 8.85
N VAL A 217 3.21 -11.16 10.19
CA VAL A 217 4.26 -10.59 11.04
C VAL A 217 4.69 -11.62 12.07
N GLU A 218 5.98 -11.93 12.11
CA GLU A 218 6.57 -12.79 13.13
C GLU A 218 7.44 -12.01 14.09
N PHE A 219 7.46 -12.45 15.35
CA PHE A 219 8.22 -11.85 16.43
C PHE A 219 9.23 -12.86 16.96
N ASN A 220 10.33 -12.37 17.54
CA ASN A 220 11.37 -13.19 18.16
C ASN A 220 12.01 -14.24 17.22
N THR A 221 12.07 -13.94 15.91
CA THR A 221 12.70 -14.83 14.93
C THR A 221 14.24 -14.75 15.02
N PRO A 222 14.98 -15.84 14.79
CA PRO A 222 16.43 -15.77 14.70
C PRO A 222 16.87 -15.06 13.41
N LEU A 223 18.10 -14.55 13.40
CA LEU A 223 18.69 -13.87 12.25
C LEU A 223 18.79 -14.77 11.00
N THR A 224 18.95 -16.07 11.22
CA THR A 224 18.98 -17.13 10.20
C THR A 224 17.59 -17.71 9.88
N GLY A 225 16.55 -17.32 10.61
CA GLY A 225 15.19 -17.80 10.42
C GLY A 225 14.52 -17.22 9.19
N THR A 226 13.54 -17.96 8.68
CA THR A 226 12.61 -17.58 7.61
C THR A 226 11.19 -17.61 8.18
N CYS A 227 10.25 -16.85 7.61
CA CYS A 227 8.86 -16.92 8.10
C CYS A 227 8.21 -18.27 7.80
N TYR A 228 8.32 -18.68 6.53
CA TYR A 228 7.75 -19.94 6.07
C TYR A 228 8.85 -20.74 5.36
N ASP A 229 8.51 -21.32 4.20
CA ASP A 229 9.42 -22.09 3.35
C ASP A 229 10.69 -21.30 2.99
N LYS A 230 11.85 -21.88 3.28
CA LYS A 230 13.18 -21.31 3.02
C LYS A 230 13.48 -21.02 1.55
N ASP A 231 12.80 -21.71 0.62
CA ASP A 231 13.02 -21.55 -0.82
C ASP A 231 12.21 -20.35 -1.36
N ARG A 232 11.16 -19.93 -0.63
CA ARG A 232 10.29 -18.80 -1.02
C ARG A 232 10.49 -17.57 -0.16
N TYR A 233 10.98 -17.74 1.08
CA TYR A 233 11.14 -16.67 2.04
C TYR A 233 12.62 -16.50 2.43
N PRO A 234 13.19 -15.31 2.25
CA PRO A 234 14.58 -15.06 2.60
C PRO A 234 14.74 -15.00 4.12
N THR A 235 15.96 -15.27 4.60
CA THR A 235 16.27 -15.15 6.03
C THR A 235 16.11 -13.72 6.52
N THR A 236 15.96 -13.55 7.84
CA THR A 236 15.95 -12.24 8.51
C THR A 236 17.11 -11.37 8.08
N GLN A 237 18.32 -11.93 8.12
CA GLN A 237 19.54 -11.23 7.68
C GLN A 237 19.44 -10.74 6.23
N LYS A 238 18.98 -11.60 5.31
CA LYS A 238 18.92 -11.26 3.88
C LYS A 238 17.99 -10.08 3.62
N VAL A 239 16.86 -9.99 4.32
CA VAL A 239 15.96 -8.84 4.15
C VAL A 239 16.53 -7.58 4.77
N ILE A 240 17.14 -7.64 5.96
CA ILE A 240 17.81 -6.47 6.57
C ILE A 240 18.91 -5.94 5.64
N ASN A 241 19.69 -6.83 5.03
CA ASN A 241 20.70 -6.48 4.05
C ASN A 241 20.10 -5.90 2.77
N GLY A 242 19.04 -6.51 2.24
CA GLY A 242 18.31 -6.01 1.07
C GLY A 242 17.73 -4.62 1.28
N LEU A 243 17.12 -4.37 2.44
CA LEU A 243 16.65 -3.03 2.84
C LEU A 243 17.82 -2.04 2.93
N THR A 244 18.93 -2.44 3.55
CA THR A 244 20.11 -1.58 3.67
C THR A 244 20.66 -1.21 2.29
N HIS A 245 20.75 -2.16 1.37
CA HIS A 245 21.21 -1.93 0.01
C HIS A 245 20.23 -1.02 -0.76
N LEU A 246 18.93 -1.30 -0.69
CA LEU A 246 17.90 -0.48 -1.33
C LEU A 246 17.94 0.98 -0.84
N ILE A 247 17.97 1.20 0.48
CA ILE A 247 18.09 2.53 1.11
C ILE A 247 19.34 3.26 0.63
N ALA A 248 20.50 2.60 0.67
CA ALA A 248 21.75 3.20 0.22
C ALA A 248 21.73 3.51 -1.29
N GLY A 249 21.09 2.67 -2.10
CA GLY A 249 21.00 2.82 -3.54
C GLY A 249 20.15 4.03 -3.97
N ILE A 250 18.96 4.20 -3.37
CA ILE A 250 18.03 5.26 -3.77
C ILE A 250 18.42 6.64 -3.22
N THR A 251 19.25 6.68 -2.17
CA THR A 251 19.72 7.94 -1.53
C THR A 251 20.98 8.51 -2.17
N LYS A 252 21.75 7.70 -2.92
CA LYS A 252 22.89 8.19 -3.70
C LYS A 252 22.43 9.20 -4.75
N LYS A 253 23.22 10.27 -4.90
CA LYS A 253 23.02 11.27 -5.94
C LYS A 253 23.26 10.65 -7.31
#